data_AF-A0A952L2W5-F1
#
_entry.id   AF-A0A952L2W5-F1
#
_cell.length_a   1.000
_cell.length_b   1.000
_cell.length_c   1.000
_cell.angle_alpha   90.00
_cell.angle_beta   90.00
_cell.angle_gamma   90.00
#
_symmetry.space_group_name_H-M   'P 1'
#
loop_
_entity.id
_entity.type
_entity.pdbx_description
1 polymer ?
#
loop_
_entity_poly.entity_id
_entity_poly.type
_entity_poly.pdbx_seq_one_letter_code
_entity_poly.pdbx_strand_id
1 'polypeptide(L)'
;MPVLLRIVGAMLATYFVSRATLRLPLPLHGTVGLLVAHVLSLGLCVAVLIALRLPLGAFTVRQILLYLAAQAVWFIVDGLRRRRPRPRHS
;
A
#
# COMPACT_ATOMS: atom_id res chain seq x y z
N MET A 1 16.32 14.16 -10.86
CA MET A 1 14.98 13.68 -11.29
C MET A 1 14.66 12.19 -11.06
N PRO A 2 15.59 11.21 -11.06
CA PRO A 2 15.21 9.79 -10.95
C PRO A 2 14.66 9.38 -9.57
N VAL A 3 15.04 10.11 -8.50
CA VAL A 3 14.56 9.83 -7.14
C VAL A 3 13.07 10.17 -6.98
N LEU A 4 12.63 11.31 -7.51
CA LEU A 4 11.23 11.74 -7.42
C LEU A 4 10.31 10.77 -8.16
N LEU A 5 10.71 10.34 -9.36
CA LEU A 5 9.99 9.33 -10.15
C LEU A 5 9.88 7.99 -9.39
N ARG A 6 10.93 7.57 -8.69
CA ARG A 6 10.91 6.34 -7.85
C ARG A 6 9.95 6.46 -6.66
N ILE A 7 9.92 7.62 -6.00
CA ILE A 7 9.00 7.88 -4.89
C ILE A 7 7.56 7.87 -5.40
N VAL A 8 7.27 8.62 -6.46
CA VAL A 8 5.93 8.71 -7.05
C VAL A 8 5.47 7.34 -7.57
N GLY A 9 6.35 6.58 -8.24
CA GLY A 9 6.06 5.22 -8.69
C GLY A 9 5.73 4.27 -7.54
N ALA A 10 6.50 4.30 -6.45
CA ALA A 10 6.23 3.49 -5.27
C ALA A 10 4.90 3.87 -4.60
N MET A 11 4.58 5.16 -4.51
CA MET A 11 3.32 5.64 -3.97
C MET A 11 2.12 5.25 -4.83
N LEU A 12 2.23 5.35 -6.16
CA LEU A 12 1.17 4.94 -7.09
C LEU A 12 0.95 3.43 -7.04
N ALA A 13 2.01 2.63 -7.09
CA ALA A 13 1.92 1.17 -7.01
C ALA A 13 1.23 0.74 -5.71
N THR A 14 1.69 1.24 -4.56
CA THR A 14 1.09 0.91 -3.26
C THR A 14 -0.34 1.42 -3.14
N TYR A 15 -0.67 2.59 -3.70
CA TYR A 15 -2.04 3.10 -3.74
C TYR A 15 -3.00 2.19 -4.51
N PHE A 16 -2.66 1.84 -5.75
CA PHE A 16 -3.54 1.00 -6.58
C PHE A 16 -3.74 -0.37 -5.97
N VAL A 17 -2.67 -0.98 -5.45
CA VAL A 17 -2.76 -2.29 -4.81
C VAL A 17 -3.56 -2.22 -3.51
N SER A 18 -3.34 -1.20 -2.67
CA SER A 18 -4.10 -1.00 -1.43
C SER A 18 -5.59 -0.77 -1.70
N ARG A 19 -5.94 0.01 -2.74
CA ARG A 19 -7.33 0.20 -3.15
C ARG A 19 -7.96 -1.06 -3.73
N ALA A 20 -7.19 -1.88 -4.46
CA ALA A 20 -7.65 -3.16 -4.96
C ALA A 20 -7.91 -4.16 -3.81
N THR A 21 -7.01 -4.24 -2.81
CA THR A 21 -7.21 -5.11 -1.64
C THR A 21 -8.34 -4.64 -0.75
N LEU A 22 -8.57 -3.33 -0.61
CA LEU A 22 -9.71 -2.78 0.13
C LEU A 22 -11.07 -3.01 -0.54
N ARG A 23 -11.09 -3.34 -1.85
CA ARG A 23 -12.32 -3.72 -2.57
C ARG A 23 -12.65 -5.20 -2.42
N LEU A 24 -11.70 -6.02 -1.95
CA LEU A 24 -11.99 -7.41 -1.62
C LEU A 24 -12.92 -7.46 -0.41
N PRO A 25 -13.95 -8.32 -0.40
CA PRO A 25 -14.81 -8.54 0.75
C PRO A 25 -14.01 -9.31 1.82
N LEU A 26 -13.10 -8.62 2.50
CA LEU A 26 -12.38 -9.16 3.63
C LEU A 26 -13.36 -9.20 4.82
N PRO A 27 -13.57 -10.36 5.46
CA PRO A 27 -14.53 -10.52 6.57
C PRO A 27 -14.11 -9.81 7.87
N LEU A 28 -13.06 -8.97 7.82
CA LEU A 28 -12.42 -8.35 8.97
C LEU A 28 -12.88 -6.89 9.10
N HIS A 29 -13.61 -6.61 10.17
CA HIS A 29 -14.09 -5.27 10.51
C HIS A 29 -13.05 -4.52 11.36
N GLY A 30 -13.01 -3.18 11.24
CA GLY A 30 -12.14 -2.33 12.06
C GLY A 30 -10.66 -2.28 11.62
N THR A 31 -9.78 -1.96 12.56
CA THR A 31 -8.34 -1.70 12.33
C THR A 31 -7.59 -2.95 11.85
N VAL A 32 -8.04 -4.13 12.25
CA VAL A 32 -7.44 -5.42 11.85
C VAL A 32 -7.64 -5.69 10.36
N GLY A 33 -8.85 -5.42 9.84
CA GLY A 33 -9.11 -5.55 8.39
C GLY A 33 -8.30 -4.56 7.56
N LEU A 34 -8.06 -3.36 8.09
CA LEU A 34 -7.15 -2.40 7.47
C LEU A 34 -5.72 -2.96 7.43
N LEU A 35 -5.17 -3.41 8.57
CA LEU A 35 -3.83 -3.96 8.64
C LEU A 35 -3.64 -5.14 7.66
N VAL A 36 -4.58 -6.07 7.61
CA VAL A 36 -4.54 -7.22 6.69
C VAL A 36 -4.56 -6.76 5.23
N ALA A 37 -5.37 -5.77 4.85
CA ALA A 37 -5.40 -5.25 3.49
C ALA A 37 -4.07 -4.60 3.08
N HIS A 38 -3.38 -3.94 4.01
CA HIS A 38 -2.06 -3.34 3.77
C HIS A 38 -0.95 -4.39 3.73
N VAL A 39 -0.98 -5.41 4.58
CA VAL A 39 -0.04 -6.55 4.53
C VAL A 39 -0.18 -7.32 3.22
N LEU A 40 -1.42 -7.63 2.80
CA LEU A 40 -1.69 -8.27 1.51
C LEU A 40 -1.21 -7.40 0.35
N SER A 41 -1.43 -6.09 0.43
CA SER A 41 -0.97 -5.15 -0.60
C SER A 41 0.55 -5.09 -0.68
N LEU A 42 1.26 -5.08 0.46
CA LEU A 42 2.72 -5.14 0.49
C LEU A 42 3.23 -6.46 -0.11
N GLY A 43 2.63 -7.58 0.29
CA GLY A 43 2.97 -8.90 -0.25
C GLY A 43 2.78 -8.98 -1.77
N LEU A 44 1.69 -8.43 -2.30
CA LEU A 44 1.42 -8.39 -3.74
C LEU A 44 2.45 -7.52 -4.48
N CYS A 45 2.81 -6.35 -3.93
CA CYS A 45 3.88 -5.52 -4.50
C CYS A 45 5.20 -6.30 -4.58
N VAL A 46 5.60 -6.96 -3.49
CA VAL A 46 6.83 -7.78 -3.47
C VAL A 46 6.75 -8.92 -4.48
N ALA A 47 5.63 -9.63 -4.56
CA ALA A 47 5.43 -10.71 -5.52
C ALA A 47 5.53 -10.25 -6.98
N VAL A 48 4.93 -9.11 -7.33
CA VAL A 48 5.05 -8.51 -8.67
C VAL A 48 6.49 -8.14 -8.99
N LEU A 49 7.22 -7.57 -8.02
CA LEU A 49 8.63 -7.21 -8.20
C LEU A 49 9.51 -8.43 -8.43
N ILE A 50 9.25 -9.53 -7.71
CA ILE A 50 9.92 -10.83 -7.92
C ILE A 50 9.55 -11.40 -9.31
N ALA A 51 8.27 -11.39 -9.68
CA ALA A 51 7.77 -11.96 -10.92
C ALA A 51 8.30 -11.25 -12.17
N LEU A 52 8.50 -9.92 -12.10
CA LEU A 52 9.09 -9.13 -13.16
C LEU A 52 10.59 -9.41 -13.37
N ARG A 53 11.19 -10.33 -12.61
CA ARG A 53 12.62 -10.69 -12.65
C ARG A 53 13.52 -9.45 -12.69
N LEU A 54 13.09 -8.37 -12.03
CA LEU A 54 13.96 -7.23 -11.82
C LEU A 54 15.20 -7.76 -11.11
N PRO A 55 16.41 -7.44 -11.62
CA PRO A 55 17.63 -8.00 -11.06
C PRO A 55 17.62 -7.74 -9.56
N LEU A 56 17.55 -8.81 -8.76
CA LEU A 56 17.43 -8.73 -7.31
C LEU A 56 18.62 -7.97 -6.70
N GLY A 57 19.75 -7.86 -7.43
CA GLY A 57 20.89 -7.01 -7.09
C GLY A 57 20.63 -5.50 -7.20
N ALA A 58 19.63 -5.05 -7.96
CA ALA A 58 19.17 -3.65 -7.99
C ALA A 58 18.15 -3.34 -6.88
N PHE A 59 17.64 -4.37 -6.20
CA PHE A 59 16.73 -4.28 -5.06
C PHE A 59 17.50 -3.94 -3.78
N THR A 60 17.97 -2.70 -3.72
CA THR A 60 18.61 -2.17 -2.51
C THR A 60 17.61 -2.11 -1.36
N VAL A 61 18.07 -2.35 -0.13
CA VAL A 61 17.29 -2.17 1.12
C VAL A 61 16.53 -0.83 1.13
N ARG A 62 17.14 0.21 0.52
CA ARG A 62 16.52 1.52 0.33
C ARG A 62 15.20 1.49 -0.43
N GLN A 63 15.03 0.66 -1.46
CA GLN A 63 13.77 0.54 -2.21
C GLN A 63 12.69 -0.10 -1.36
N ILE A 64 13.03 -1.16 -0.61
CA ILE A 64 12.11 -1.83 0.31
C ILE A 64 11.60 -0.85 1.37
N LEU A 65 12.51 -0.08 1.98
CA LEU A 65 12.15 0.98 2.93
C LEU A 65 11.22 2.03 2.32
N LEU A 66 11.40 2.34 1.03
CA LEU A 66 10.58 3.30 0.30
C LEU A 66 9.15 2.78 0.10
N TYR A 67 8.97 1.51 -0.26
CA TYR A 67 7.66 0.87 -0.35
C TYR A 67 6.98 0.75 1.03
N LEU A 68 7.75 0.42 2.08
CA LEU A 68 7.27 0.41 3.47
C LEU A 68 6.79 1.79 3.93
N ALA A 69 7.56 2.84 3.65
CA ALA A 69 7.18 4.22 3.97
C ALA A 69 5.90 4.63 3.23
N ALA A 70 5.79 4.32 1.93
CA ALA A 70 4.59 4.60 1.14
C ALA A 70 3.37 3.84 1.71
N GLN A 71 3.54 2.57 2.08
CA GLN A 71 2.50 1.78 2.74
C GLN A 71 2.04 2.39 4.06
N ALA A 72 2.99 2.81 4.91
CA ALA A 72 2.68 3.43 6.20
C ALA A 72 1.86 4.73 6.03
N VAL A 73 2.22 5.57 5.05
CA VAL A 73 1.46 6.79 4.71
C VAL A 73 0.02 6.44 4.34
N TRP A 74 -0.19 5.46 3.46
CA TRP A 74 -1.53 5.06 3.06
C TRP A 74 -2.34 4.44 4.21
N PHE A 75 -1.71 3.62 5.05
CA PHE A 75 -2.34 3.06 6.24
C PHE A 75 -2.86 4.16 7.18
N ILE A 76 -2.06 5.20 7.42
CA ILE A 76 -2.47 6.35 8.25
C ILE A 76 -3.62 7.10 7.58
N VAL A 77 -3.51 7.41 6.27
CA VAL A 77 -4.55 8.13 5.53
C VAL A 77 -5.88 7.38 5.56
N ASP A 78 -5.86 6.06 5.33
CA ASP A 78 -7.08 5.24 5.34
C ASP A 78 -7.63 5.06 6.76
N GLY A 79 -6.76 4.96 7.76
CA GLY A 79 -7.15 5.00 9.17
C GLY A 79 -7.88 6.29 9.54
N LEU A 80 -7.36 7.45 9.11
CA LEU A 80 -8.00 8.75 9.32
C LEU A 80 -9.33 8.87 8.55
N ARG A 81 -9.41 8.35 7.32
CA ARG A 81 -10.66 8.34 6.54
C ARG A 81 -11.76 7.54 7.22
N ARG A 82 -11.44 6.37 7.79
CA ARG A 82 -12.42 5.54 8.50
C ARG A 82 -12.90 6.16 9.82
N ARG A 83 -12.11 7.03 10.44
CA ARG A 83 -12.49 7.78 11.65
C ARG A 83 -13.40 8.98 11.37
N ARG A 84 -13.50 9.45 10.12
CA ARG A 84 -14.43 10.52 9.79
C ARG A 84 -15.86 9.97 9.80
N PRO A 85 -16.75 10.47 10.65
CA PRO A 85 -18.15 10.07 10.63
C PRO A 85 -18.71 10.39 9.24
N ARG A 86 -19.36 9.40 8.60
CA ARG A 86 -20.12 9.66 7.38
C ARG A 86 -21.18 10.70 7.71
N PRO A 87 -21.29 11.80 6.94
CA PRO A 87 -22.43 12.70 7.09
C PRO A 87 -23.69 11.87 6.92
N ARG A 88 -24.48 11.77 7.98
CA ARG A 88 -25.83 11.25 7.90
C ARG A 88 -26.59 12.32 7.12
N HIS A 89 -26.76 12.10 5.82
CA HIS A 89 -27.81 12.78 5.08
C HIS A 89 -29.12 12.16 5.56
N SER A 90 -29.69 12.82 6.57
CA SER A 90 -31.06 12.69 7.04
C SER A 90 -31.85 13.89 6.56
#